data_AF-A0A8S2Y345-F1
#
_entry.id   AF-A0A8S2Y345-F1
#
_cell.length_a   1.000
_cell.length_b   1.000
_cell.length_c   1.000
_cell.angle_alpha   90.00
_cell.angle_beta   90.00
_cell.angle_gamma   90.00
#
_symmetry.space_group_name_H-M   'P 1'
#
loop_
_entity.id
_entity.type
_entity.pdbx_description
1 polymer ?
#
loop_
_entity_poly.entity_id
_entity_poly.type
_entity_poly.pdbx_seq_one_letter_code
_entity_poly.pdbx_strand_id
1 'polypeptide(L)'
;YTPAQLKENIQNQDFRDNLLKYLEDVVKEDLDQFRDEANDGANTTSDIRVSIQETGPITGEVVPACLSTPNPASGDFHRIFCKDVVRLVETSNIHKHSTTCYKYSKGTSDTSKICRMRMPRVLVKTSNIDLSTGQITMRRSHPWINNFNEWLISACRSNMDIKFIWSGNDAKALVYYITDYVTKSTLAFHDMFALAQQGVKSIEQQRVTNSIDNAIEKSRKLVLR
;
A
#
# COMPACT_ATOMS: atom_id res chain seq x y z
N TYR A 1 -11.81 4.81 25.77
CA TYR A 1 -11.79 6.27 25.93
C TYR A 1 -12.73 6.92 24.94
N THR A 2 -13.51 7.91 25.37
CA THR A 2 -14.23 8.79 24.44
C THR A 2 -13.24 9.77 23.77
N PRO A 3 -13.57 10.38 22.63
CA PRO A 3 -12.71 11.40 22.01
C PRO A 3 -12.38 12.58 22.94
N ALA A 4 -13.29 12.93 23.84
CA ALA A 4 -13.08 13.98 24.85
C ALA A 4 -12.03 13.56 25.90
N GLN A 5 -12.15 12.33 26.43
CA GLN A 5 -11.17 11.77 27.36
C GLN A 5 -9.78 11.65 26.74
N LEU A 6 -9.69 11.29 25.46
CA LEU A 6 -8.42 11.25 24.74
C LEU A 6 -7.79 12.65 24.65
N LYS A 7 -8.57 13.69 24.31
CA LYS A 7 -8.09 15.08 24.28
C LYS A 7 -7.59 15.59 25.63
N GLU A 8 -8.19 15.15 26.72
CA GLU A 8 -7.72 15.48 28.06
C GLU A 8 -6.40 14.75 28.36
N ASN A 9 -6.33 13.46 28.05
CA ASN A 9 -5.14 12.65 28.26
C ASN A 9 -3.93 13.12 27.43
N ILE A 10 -4.13 13.72 26.24
CA ILE A 10 -2.98 14.26 25.48
C ILE A 10 -2.29 15.41 26.21
N GLN A 11 -2.90 16.05 27.21
CA GLN A 11 -2.21 17.08 27.99
C GLN A 11 -1.10 16.47 28.85
N ASN A 12 -1.24 15.20 29.24
CA ASN A 12 -0.23 14.44 29.93
C ASN A 12 0.89 14.02 28.96
N GLN A 13 2.14 14.37 29.28
CA GLN A 13 3.30 14.05 28.46
C GLN A 13 3.57 12.55 28.35
N ASP A 14 3.53 11.82 29.46
CA ASP A 14 3.77 10.38 29.48
C ASP A 14 2.76 9.65 28.58
N PHE A 15 1.51 10.11 28.58
CA PHE A 15 0.49 9.55 27.69
C PHE A 15 0.83 9.78 26.22
N ARG A 16 1.26 10.99 25.84
CA ARG A 16 1.66 11.30 24.45
C ARG A 16 2.84 10.46 24.01
N ASP A 17 3.87 10.36 24.83
CA ASP A 17 5.09 9.65 24.49
C ASP A 17 4.82 8.15 24.32
N ASN A 18 4.02 7.57 25.21
CA ASN A 18 3.58 6.17 25.09
C ASN A 18 2.68 5.94 23.87
N LEU A 19 1.77 6.87 23.55
CA LEU A 19 0.92 6.78 22.37
C LEU A 19 1.75 6.84 21.09
N LEU A 20 2.67 7.79 20.98
CA LEU A 20 3.56 7.90 19.82
C LEU A 20 4.41 6.65 19.65
N LYS A 21 4.98 6.12 20.74
CA LYS A 21 5.75 4.88 20.73
C LYS A 21 4.91 3.70 20.22
N TYR A 22 3.68 3.55 20.71
CA TYR A 22 2.75 2.53 20.24
C TYR A 22 2.43 2.70 18.74
N LEU A 23 2.19 3.92 18.28
CA LEU A 23 1.89 4.18 16.88
C LEU A 23 3.07 3.93 15.96
N GLU A 24 4.30 4.28 16.37
CA GLU A 24 5.52 3.98 15.62
C GLU A 24 5.82 2.48 15.57
N ASP A 25 5.39 1.73 16.59
CA ASP A 25 5.48 0.28 16.61
C ASP A 25 4.51 -0.36 15.60
N VAL A 26 3.26 0.12 15.56
CA VAL A 26 2.20 -0.48 14.73
C VAL A 26 2.21 0.03 13.29
N VAL A 27 2.49 1.32 13.06
CA VAL A 27 2.37 1.99 11.76
C VAL A 27 3.74 2.45 11.29
N LYS A 28 4.27 1.75 10.30
CA LYS A 28 5.54 2.06 9.64
C LYS A 28 5.30 2.93 8.41
N GLU A 29 6.13 3.95 8.25
CA GLU A 29 6.08 4.86 7.09
C GLU A 29 7.43 4.93 6.34
N ASP A 30 8.42 4.16 6.77
CA ASP A 30 9.72 4.02 6.14
C ASP A 30 10.33 2.62 6.33
N LEU A 31 11.51 2.42 5.73
CA LEU A 31 12.23 1.14 5.70
C LEU A 31 13.57 1.20 6.43
N ASP A 32 13.91 2.31 7.09
CA ASP A 32 15.27 2.55 7.59
C ASP A 32 15.67 1.47 8.60
N GLN A 33 14.83 1.24 9.62
CA GLN A 33 15.03 0.20 10.62
C GLN A 33 15.15 -1.21 9.99
N PHE A 34 14.28 -1.54 9.04
CA PHE A 34 14.30 -2.86 8.40
C PHE A 34 15.54 -3.08 7.54
N ARG A 35 16.07 -2.02 6.93
CA ARG A 35 17.30 -2.08 6.13
C ARG A 35 18.51 -2.24 7.04
N ASP A 36 18.57 -1.50 8.14
CA ASP A 36 19.66 -1.63 9.11
C ASP A 36 19.69 -3.05 9.69
N GLU A 37 18.54 -3.57 10.13
CA GLU A 37 18.42 -4.93 10.68
C GLU A 37 18.67 -6.04 9.65
N ALA A 38 18.33 -5.81 8.38
CA ALA A 38 18.67 -6.74 7.30
C ALA A 38 20.19 -6.78 7.02
N ASN A 39 20.90 -5.69 7.29
CA ASN A 39 22.33 -5.50 7.01
C ASN A 39 23.22 -5.79 8.22
N ASP A 40 22.71 -5.77 9.46
CA ASP A 40 23.50 -5.95 10.69
C ASP A 40 24.12 -7.35 10.85
N GLY A 41 23.74 -8.31 9.98
CA GLY A 41 24.40 -9.62 9.83
C GLY A 41 25.36 -9.74 8.64
N ALA A 42 25.54 -8.67 7.85
CA ALA A 42 26.29 -8.67 6.59
C ALA A 42 27.73 -8.16 6.75
N ASN A 43 28.50 -8.72 7.68
CA ASN A 43 29.96 -8.60 7.66
C ASN A 43 30.63 -9.57 6.67
N THR A 44 29.92 -10.00 5.62
CA THR A 44 30.56 -10.67 4.49
C THR A 44 29.80 -10.38 3.20
N THR A 45 30.55 -9.76 2.27
CA THR A 45 30.33 -9.65 0.82
C THR A 45 29.25 -8.69 0.30
N SER A 46 29.75 -7.50 -0.04
CA SER A 46 29.52 -6.73 -1.28
C SER A 46 28.09 -6.34 -1.66
N ASP A 47 27.82 -5.05 -1.44
CA ASP A 47 27.12 -4.13 -2.34
C ASP A 47 26.44 -4.79 -3.56
N ILE A 48 25.13 -5.01 -3.44
CA ILE A 48 24.25 -5.01 -4.61
C ILE A 48 23.33 -3.81 -4.46
N ARG A 49 23.80 -2.65 -4.95
CA ARG A 49 22.91 -1.57 -5.37
C ARG A 49 22.11 -2.10 -6.56
N VAL A 50 20.91 -2.60 -6.32
CA VAL A 50 19.98 -2.93 -7.41
C VAL A 50 19.49 -1.62 -8.01
N SER A 51 20.14 -1.21 -9.09
CA SER A 51 19.64 -0.20 -10.02
C SER A 51 18.33 -0.71 -10.62
N ILE A 52 17.23 -0.01 -10.34
CA ILE A 52 15.93 -0.26 -10.94
C ILE A 52 16.04 0.03 -12.44
N GLN A 53 15.96 -1.01 -13.26
CA GLN A 53 15.81 -0.87 -14.70
C GLN A 53 14.38 -1.23 -15.09
N GLU A 54 13.68 -0.27 -15.66
CA GLU A 54 12.34 -0.43 -16.20
C GLU A 54 12.35 -1.38 -17.41
N THR A 55 11.35 -2.27 -17.44
CA THR A 55 10.83 -3.00 -18.61
C THR A 55 11.77 -3.98 -19.33
N GLY A 56 11.60 -5.27 -19.07
CA GLY A 56 12.18 -6.41 -19.80
C GLY A 56 11.47 -7.73 -19.43
N PRO A 57 11.49 -8.77 -20.28
CA PRO A 57 10.57 -9.91 -20.24
C PRO A 57 10.78 -10.78 -19.00
N ILE A 58 9.71 -11.50 -18.62
CA ILE A 58 9.60 -12.41 -17.45
C ILE A 58 10.84 -13.31 -17.35
N THR A 59 11.87 -12.87 -16.64
CA THR A 59 12.85 -13.73 -16.00
C THR A 59 12.12 -14.36 -14.81
N GLY A 60 12.16 -15.69 -14.69
CA GLY A 60 11.30 -16.52 -13.83
C GLY A 60 11.45 -16.34 -12.31
N GLU A 61 11.66 -15.11 -11.83
CA GLU A 61 11.59 -14.77 -10.42
C GLU A 61 10.11 -14.57 -10.04
N VAL A 62 9.61 -15.49 -9.21
CA VAL A 62 8.25 -15.43 -8.68
C VAL A 62 8.07 -14.12 -7.91
N VAL A 63 7.01 -13.38 -8.24
CA VAL A 63 6.70 -12.11 -7.56
C VAL A 63 6.60 -12.32 -6.06
N PRO A 64 7.06 -11.37 -5.21
CA PRO A 64 7.04 -11.54 -3.77
C PRO A 64 5.68 -11.94 -3.22
N ALA A 65 4.58 -11.46 -3.83
CA ALA A 65 3.21 -11.80 -3.50
C ALA A 65 2.88 -13.31 -3.54
N CYS A 66 3.62 -14.09 -4.34
CA CYS A 66 3.40 -15.53 -4.53
C CYS A 66 4.38 -16.40 -3.74
N LEU A 67 5.28 -15.79 -2.95
CA LEU A 67 6.21 -16.52 -2.09
C LEU A 67 5.56 -16.83 -0.73
N SER A 68 6.06 -17.86 -0.06
CA SER A 68 5.67 -18.15 1.33
C SER A 68 6.23 -17.11 2.29
N THR A 69 5.55 -16.92 3.41
CA THR A 69 6.06 -16.12 4.52
C THR A 69 7.33 -16.75 5.12
N PRO A 70 8.28 -15.94 5.64
CA PRO A 70 9.45 -16.45 6.34
C PRO A 70 9.07 -17.38 7.50
N ASN A 71 9.81 -18.49 7.66
CA ASN A 71 9.55 -19.46 8.73
C ASN A 71 9.97 -18.91 10.11
N PRO A 72 9.04 -18.73 11.07
CA PRO A 72 9.34 -18.22 12.41
C PRO A 72 10.29 -19.11 13.23
N ALA A 73 10.39 -20.40 12.90
CA ALA A 73 11.28 -21.34 13.59
C ALA A 73 12.73 -21.29 13.09
N SER A 74 13.04 -20.48 12.08
CA SER A 74 14.40 -20.31 11.58
C SER A 74 15.26 -19.51 12.58
N GLY A 75 16.50 -19.94 12.81
CA GLY A 75 17.44 -19.19 13.65
C GLY A 75 17.74 -17.77 13.14
N ASP A 76 17.62 -17.58 11.81
CA ASP A 76 17.80 -16.29 11.13
C ASP A 76 16.47 -15.59 10.81
N PHE A 77 15.36 -15.97 11.46
CA PHE A 77 14.01 -15.48 11.12
C PHE A 77 13.95 -13.95 11.04
N HIS A 78 14.47 -13.24 12.04
CA HIS A 78 14.39 -11.78 12.10
C HIS A 78 15.03 -11.11 10.87
N ARG A 79 16.26 -11.50 10.52
CA ARG A 79 16.99 -10.96 9.37
C ARG A 79 16.27 -11.27 8.05
N ILE A 80 15.78 -12.50 7.90
CA ILE A 80 15.03 -12.92 6.70
C ILE A 80 13.70 -12.17 6.61
N PHE A 81 13.03 -11.96 7.74
CA PHE A 81 11.78 -11.22 7.84
C PHE A 81 11.97 -9.76 7.44
N CYS A 82 12.95 -9.05 7.99
CA CYS A 82 13.21 -7.65 7.63
C CYS A 82 13.54 -7.51 6.14
N LYS A 83 14.32 -8.45 5.58
CA LYS A 83 14.61 -8.49 4.13
C LYS A 83 13.35 -8.73 3.28
N ASP A 84 12.46 -9.62 3.72
CA ASP A 84 11.20 -9.88 3.02
C ASP A 84 10.26 -8.66 3.09
N VAL A 85 10.17 -7.98 4.24
CA VAL A 85 9.41 -6.73 4.40
C VAL A 85 9.93 -5.65 3.45
N VAL A 86 11.25 -5.41 3.39
CA VAL A 86 11.86 -4.45 2.45
C VAL A 86 11.45 -4.78 1.02
N ARG A 87 11.60 -6.06 0.62
CA ARG A 87 11.23 -6.51 -0.73
C ARG A 87 9.74 -6.27 -1.03
N LEU A 88 8.85 -6.63 -0.12
CA LEU A 88 7.40 -6.44 -0.27
C LEU A 88 7.01 -4.97 -0.40
N VAL A 89 7.59 -4.10 0.43
CA VAL A 89 7.32 -2.67 0.40
C VAL A 89 7.81 -2.07 -0.92
N GLU A 90 9.03 -2.39 -1.34
CA GLU A 90 9.61 -1.85 -2.58
C GLU A 90 8.87 -2.31 -3.83
N THR A 91 8.38 -3.55 -3.86
CA THR A 91 7.65 -4.06 -5.03
C THR A 91 6.19 -3.61 -5.06
N SER A 92 5.53 -3.57 -3.90
CA SER A 92 4.05 -3.53 -3.83
C SER A 92 3.48 -2.34 -3.05
N ASN A 93 4.29 -1.67 -2.21
CA ASN A 93 3.81 -0.65 -1.28
C ASN A 93 4.43 0.75 -1.49
N ILE A 94 5.22 0.92 -2.55
CA ILE A 94 5.66 2.23 -3.04
C ILE A 94 4.67 2.73 -4.09
N HIS A 95 4.17 3.94 -3.89
CA HIS A 95 3.27 4.58 -4.84
C HIS A 95 3.97 4.88 -6.17
N LYS A 96 3.39 4.36 -7.25
CA LYS A 96 3.73 4.73 -8.62
C LYS A 96 2.53 5.40 -9.26
N HIS A 97 2.74 6.59 -9.80
CA HIS A 97 1.66 7.33 -10.44
C HIS A 97 1.07 6.52 -11.60
N SER A 98 -0.25 6.55 -11.70
CA SER A 98 -1.02 5.98 -12.81
C SER A 98 -2.13 6.95 -13.19
N THR A 99 -2.83 6.66 -14.29
CA THR A 99 -3.97 7.46 -14.75
C THR A 99 -5.05 7.65 -13.67
N THR A 100 -5.22 6.67 -12.78
CA THR A 100 -6.19 6.73 -11.67
C THR A 100 -5.83 7.78 -10.62
N CYS A 101 -4.56 8.16 -10.51
CA CYS A 101 -4.09 9.17 -9.56
C CYS A 101 -4.67 10.55 -9.87
N TYR A 102 -5.01 10.80 -11.14
CA TYR A 102 -5.50 12.11 -11.59
C TYR A 102 -6.99 12.09 -11.97
N LYS A 103 -7.71 10.98 -11.68
CA LYS A 103 -9.12 10.80 -12.05
C LYS A 103 -10.03 11.94 -11.60
N TYR A 104 -9.75 12.53 -10.44
CA TYR A 104 -10.53 13.64 -9.87
C TYR A 104 -9.77 14.96 -9.87
N SER A 105 -8.60 14.99 -10.50
CA SER A 105 -7.80 16.20 -10.60
C SER A 105 -8.46 17.12 -11.63
N LYS A 106 -8.99 18.25 -11.17
CA LYS A 106 -9.54 19.30 -12.04
C LYS A 106 -8.38 20.19 -12.52
N GLY A 107 -7.56 19.68 -13.43
CA GLY A 107 -6.43 20.45 -13.98
C GLY A 107 -6.83 21.20 -15.25
N THR A 108 -6.87 22.53 -15.20
CA THR A 108 -6.85 23.41 -16.39
C THR A 108 -5.43 23.63 -16.96
N SER A 109 -4.39 23.13 -16.28
CA SER A 109 -3.01 23.08 -16.77
C SER A 109 -2.21 21.93 -16.14
N ASP A 110 -1.21 21.42 -16.86
CA ASP A 110 -0.45 20.20 -16.53
C ASP A 110 0.38 20.31 -15.23
N THR A 111 0.66 21.53 -14.76
CA THR A 111 1.38 21.84 -13.52
C THR A 111 0.52 21.81 -12.26
N SER A 112 -0.78 21.53 -12.35
CA SER A 112 -1.73 21.58 -11.22
C SER A 112 -2.28 20.22 -10.77
N LYS A 113 -1.81 19.12 -11.37
CA LYS A 113 -2.42 17.79 -11.15
C LYS A 113 -2.06 17.22 -9.77
N ILE A 114 -2.96 17.44 -8.80
CA ILE A 114 -2.85 16.86 -7.46
C ILE A 114 -3.15 15.36 -7.53
N CYS A 115 -2.21 14.54 -7.04
CA CYS A 115 -2.42 13.10 -6.89
C CYS A 115 -3.57 12.84 -5.90
N ARG A 116 -4.55 12.02 -6.30
CA ARG A 116 -5.66 11.57 -5.47
C ARG A 116 -5.19 10.93 -4.15
N MET A 117 -4.05 10.23 -4.18
CA MET A 117 -3.44 9.59 -3.01
C MET A 117 -2.57 10.55 -2.18
N ARG A 118 -2.51 11.84 -2.56
CA ARG A 118 -1.73 12.90 -1.91
C ARG A 118 -0.23 12.59 -1.81
N MET A 119 0.32 12.05 -2.89
CA MET A 119 1.74 11.80 -3.06
C MET A 119 2.40 12.94 -3.86
N PRO A 120 3.67 13.31 -3.60
CA PRO A 120 4.51 12.83 -2.50
C PRO A 120 4.03 13.33 -1.15
N ARG A 121 4.23 12.53 -0.10
CA ARG A 121 3.93 12.95 1.27
C ARG A 121 5.06 13.78 1.85
N VAL A 122 4.72 14.69 2.77
CA VAL A 122 5.69 15.50 3.51
C VAL A 122 6.55 14.61 4.39
N LEU A 123 7.87 14.84 4.36
CA LEU A 123 8.85 14.18 5.21
C LEU A 123 8.82 14.78 6.61
N VAL A 124 8.94 13.93 7.62
CA VAL A 124 8.81 14.32 9.02
C VAL A 124 9.91 13.62 9.81
N LYS A 125 10.76 14.39 10.49
CA LYS A 125 11.93 13.84 11.19
C LYS A 125 11.57 13.06 12.45
N THR A 126 10.53 13.47 13.16
CA THR A 126 10.12 12.91 14.46
C THR A 126 8.60 12.93 14.57
N SER A 127 8.01 11.87 15.13
CA SER A 127 6.57 11.86 15.39
C SER A 127 6.21 12.91 16.43
N ASN A 128 5.04 13.53 16.28
CA ASN A 128 4.56 14.57 17.17
C ASN A 128 3.03 14.60 17.20
N ILE A 129 2.47 15.07 18.31
CA ILE A 129 1.05 15.38 18.49
C ILE A 129 0.92 16.89 18.70
N ASP A 130 0.25 17.57 17.78
CA ASP A 130 -0.11 18.98 17.98
C ASP A 130 -1.15 19.10 19.10
N LEU A 131 -0.82 19.80 20.17
CA LEU A 131 -1.69 19.95 21.35
C LEU A 131 -2.95 20.77 21.07
N SER A 132 -2.90 21.66 20.08
CA SER A 132 -4.01 22.57 19.76
C SER A 132 -5.07 21.90 18.88
N THR A 133 -4.61 21.18 17.86
CA THR A 133 -5.49 20.48 16.90
C THR A 133 -5.72 19.02 17.27
N GLY A 134 -4.83 18.44 18.07
CA GLY A 134 -4.69 17.00 18.31
C GLY A 134 -4.00 16.26 17.15
N GLN A 135 -3.64 16.92 16.05
CA GLN A 135 -3.15 16.22 14.87
C GLN A 135 -1.87 15.43 15.17
N ILE A 136 -1.93 14.13 14.92
CA ILE A 136 -0.78 13.23 15.03
C ILE A 136 -0.05 13.21 13.70
N THR A 137 1.24 13.52 13.73
CA THR A 137 2.14 13.43 12.59
C THR A 137 3.19 12.37 12.91
N MET A 138 3.32 11.35 12.07
CA MET A 138 4.29 10.28 12.25
C MET A 138 5.61 10.64 11.56
N ARG A 139 6.73 10.12 12.10
CA ARG A 139 8.04 10.12 11.45
C ARG A 139 7.94 9.45 10.09
N ARG A 140 8.52 10.10 9.08
CA ARG A 140 8.55 9.63 7.70
C ARG A 140 9.84 10.07 7.02
N SER A 141 10.69 9.11 6.66
CA SER A 141 11.89 9.37 5.84
C SER A 141 11.69 9.12 4.34
N HIS A 142 10.60 8.46 3.92
CA HIS A 142 10.32 8.19 2.51
C HIS A 142 8.97 8.76 2.04
N PRO A 143 8.91 9.58 0.97
CA PRO A 143 7.70 10.32 0.61
C PRO A 143 6.66 9.51 -0.16
N TRP A 144 7.03 8.32 -0.67
CA TRP A 144 6.18 7.51 -1.56
C TRP A 144 5.72 6.18 -0.96
N ILE A 145 6.17 5.84 0.25
CA ILE A 145 5.75 4.59 0.91
C ILE A 145 4.35 4.79 1.48
N ASN A 146 3.45 3.84 1.22
CA ASN A 146 2.17 3.77 1.94
C ASN A 146 2.41 3.29 3.37
N ASN A 147 1.55 3.72 4.28
CA ASN A 147 1.63 3.32 5.68
C ASN A 147 1.37 1.81 5.78
N PHE A 148 2.23 1.07 6.45
CA PHE A 148 2.08 -0.39 6.57
C PHE A 148 2.30 -0.86 8.00
N ASN A 149 1.92 -2.11 8.25
CA ASN A 149 2.31 -2.85 9.44
C ASN A 149 3.13 -4.06 8.97
N GLU A 150 4.28 -4.31 9.58
CA GLU A 150 5.23 -5.35 9.17
C GLU A 150 4.62 -6.76 9.14
N TRP A 151 3.76 -7.08 10.10
CA TRP A 151 3.11 -8.38 10.22
C TRP A 151 2.02 -8.53 9.16
N LEU A 152 1.19 -7.50 8.99
CA LEU A 152 0.11 -7.51 8.00
C LEU A 152 0.64 -7.53 6.57
N ILE A 153 1.69 -6.76 6.25
CA ILE A 153 2.25 -6.78 4.90
C ILE A 153 2.92 -8.14 4.60
N SER A 154 3.57 -8.76 5.59
CA SER A 154 4.14 -10.10 5.44
C SER A 154 3.05 -11.16 5.22
N ALA A 155 1.94 -11.08 5.96
CA ALA A 155 0.83 -12.02 5.83
C ALA A 155 0.05 -11.84 4.51
N CYS A 156 -0.27 -10.60 4.13
CA CYS A 156 -1.08 -10.28 2.95
C CYS A 156 -0.26 -10.22 1.66
N ARG A 157 1.05 -10.01 1.75
CA ARG A 157 2.04 -9.93 0.66
C ARG A 157 1.64 -9.00 -0.49
N SER A 158 0.85 -7.97 -0.19
CA SER A 158 0.25 -7.04 -1.15
C SER A 158 0.24 -5.60 -0.60
N ASN A 159 -0.09 -4.64 -1.47
CA ASN A 159 -0.24 -3.23 -1.08
C ASN A 159 -1.22 -3.10 0.09
N MET A 160 -0.86 -2.29 1.08
CA MET A 160 -1.71 -1.97 2.21
C MET A 160 -1.60 -0.49 2.59
N ASP A 161 -2.64 0.02 3.25
CA ASP A 161 -2.64 1.35 3.87
C ASP A 161 -3.29 1.24 5.24
N ILE A 162 -2.50 1.45 6.30
CA ILE A 162 -2.98 1.47 7.68
C ILE A 162 -3.00 2.90 8.23
N LYS A 163 -4.08 3.26 8.93
CA LYS A 163 -4.26 4.58 9.51
C LYS A 163 -4.87 4.47 10.91
N PHE A 164 -4.24 5.15 11.86
CA PHE A 164 -4.82 5.34 13.19
C PHE A 164 -5.94 6.37 13.13
N ILE A 165 -7.12 5.99 13.64
CA ILE A 165 -8.32 6.83 13.67
C ILE A 165 -8.64 7.13 15.12
N TRP A 166 -8.60 8.41 15.47
CA TRP A 166 -8.70 8.84 16.85
C TRP A 166 -9.58 10.07 17.06
N SER A 167 -9.73 10.90 16.01
CA SER A 167 -10.66 12.04 16.03
C SER A 167 -12.05 11.62 15.56
N GLY A 168 -13.08 12.29 16.10
CA GLY A 168 -14.47 12.04 15.68
C GLY A 168 -14.72 12.38 14.21
N ASN A 169 -14.00 13.36 13.65
CA ASN A 169 -14.09 13.72 12.24
C ASN A 169 -13.53 12.62 11.34
N ASP A 170 -12.35 12.08 11.70
CA ASP A 170 -11.74 10.95 10.97
C ASP A 170 -12.61 9.70 11.07
N ALA A 171 -13.17 9.42 12.25
CA ALA A 171 -14.09 8.30 12.46
C ALA A 171 -15.34 8.44 11.58
N LYS A 172 -15.94 9.64 11.52
CA LYS A 172 -17.10 9.91 10.67
C LYS A 172 -16.77 9.72 9.19
N ALA A 173 -15.64 10.25 8.73
CA ALA A 173 -15.17 10.08 7.36
C ALA A 173 -14.92 8.60 7.02
N LEU A 174 -14.33 7.84 7.95
CA LEU A 174 -14.11 6.41 7.78
C LEU A 174 -15.43 5.65 7.68
N VAL A 175 -16.44 5.96 8.50
CA VAL A 175 -17.75 5.31 8.41
C VAL A 175 -18.36 5.52 7.02
N TYR A 176 -18.39 6.76 6.51
CA TYR A 176 -18.86 7.02 5.14
C TYR A 176 -18.07 6.25 4.09
N TYR A 177 -16.74 6.20 4.24
CA TYR A 177 -15.88 5.46 3.33
C TYR A 177 -16.21 3.96 3.33
N ILE A 178 -16.26 3.32 4.51
CA ILE A 178 -16.59 1.90 4.62
C ILE A 178 -17.98 1.63 4.05
N THR A 179 -18.98 2.45 4.40
CA THR A 179 -20.34 2.31 3.88
C THR A 179 -20.34 2.38 2.35
N ASP A 180 -19.74 3.41 1.74
CA ASP A 180 -19.68 3.55 0.28
C ASP A 180 -19.07 2.31 -0.39
N TYR A 181 -18.02 1.73 0.19
CA TYR A 181 -17.40 0.52 -0.34
C TYR A 181 -18.24 -0.74 -0.15
N VAL A 182 -18.85 -0.92 1.02
CA VAL A 182 -19.70 -2.09 1.32
C VAL A 182 -21.00 -2.04 0.53
N THR A 183 -21.58 -0.86 0.34
CA THR A 183 -22.81 -0.65 -0.44
C THR A 183 -22.54 -0.52 -1.93
N LYS A 184 -21.28 -0.55 -2.37
CA LYS A 184 -20.93 -0.50 -3.78
C LYS A 184 -21.52 -1.72 -4.46
N SER A 185 -22.55 -1.52 -5.28
CA SER A 185 -23.23 -2.60 -5.99
C SER A 185 -22.21 -3.46 -6.73
N THR A 186 -22.06 -4.70 -6.30
CA THR A 186 -21.31 -5.70 -7.05
C THR A 186 -22.04 -5.96 -8.35
N LEU A 187 -21.30 -6.22 -9.44
CA LEU A 187 -21.89 -6.80 -10.64
C LEU A 187 -22.71 -8.02 -10.22
N ALA A 188 -23.94 -8.16 -10.71
CA ALA A 188 -24.74 -9.30 -10.33
C ALA A 188 -24.03 -10.58 -10.79
N PHE A 189 -24.18 -11.68 -10.04
CA PHE A 189 -23.46 -12.92 -10.34
C PHE A 189 -23.71 -13.41 -11.78
N HIS A 190 -24.93 -13.22 -12.30
CA HIS A 190 -25.26 -13.58 -13.68
C HIS A 190 -24.48 -12.75 -14.71
N ASP A 191 -24.26 -11.46 -14.46
CA ASP A 191 -23.43 -10.60 -15.32
C ASP A 191 -21.97 -11.04 -15.28
N MET A 192 -21.44 -11.33 -14.08
CA MET A 192 -20.07 -11.82 -13.92
C MET A 192 -19.87 -13.16 -14.63
N PHE A 193 -20.83 -14.08 -14.49
CA PHE A 193 -20.80 -15.38 -15.15
C PHE A 193 -20.89 -15.23 -16.68
N ALA A 194 -21.79 -14.38 -17.19
CA ALA A 194 -21.92 -14.12 -18.62
C ALA A 194 -20.64 -13.52 -19.21
N LEU A 195 -19.99 -12.58 -18.50
CA LEU A 195 -18.71 -12.00 -18.89
C LEU A 195 -17.59 -13.04 -18.89
N ALA A 196 -17.51 -13.88 -17.86
CA ALA A 196 -16.52 -14.96 -17.79
C ALA A 196 -16.71 -15.97 -18.93
N GLN A 197 -17.96 -16.38 -19.20
CA GLN A 197 -18.30 -17.28 -20.30
C GLN A 197 -17.93 -16.67 -21.66
N GLN A 198 -18.24 -15.38 -21.88
CA GLN A 198 -17.83 -14.69 -23.10
C GLN A 198 -16.30 -14.56 -23.21
N GLY A 199 -15.62 -14.32 -22.10
CA GLY A 199 -14.16 -14.29 -22.03
C GLY A 199 -13.54 -15.60 -22.50
N VAL A 200 -14.01 -16.73 -21.95
CA VAL A 200 -13.57 -18.09 -22.35
C VAL A 200 -13.82 -18.33 -23.84
N LYS A 201 -15.05 -18.10 -24.32
CA LYS A 201 -15.38 -18.24 -25.76
C LYS A 201 -14.49 -17.39 -26.65
N SER A 202 -14.16 -16.18 -26.20
CA SER A 202 -13.33 -15.25 -26.97
C SER A 202 -11.86 -15.69 -27.06
N ILE A 203 -11.35 -16.38 -26.03
CA ILE A 203 -10.01 -16.98 -25.98
C ILE A 203 -9.96 -18.22 -26.88
N GLU A 204 -10.99 -19.07 -26.80
CA GLU A 204 -11.13 -20.24 -27.67
C GLU A 204 -11.17 -19.85 -29.15
N GLN A 205 -11.95 -18.82 -29.50
CA GLN A 205 -11.99 -18.29 -30.87
C GLN A 205 -10.65 -17.69 -31.32
N GLN A 206 -9.92 -17.01 -30.44
CA GLN A 206 -8.60 -16.46 -30.76
C GLN A 206 -7.55 -17.54 -31.06
N ARG A 207 -7.60 -18.67 -30.33
CA ARG A 207 -6.74 -19.84 -30.60
C ARG A 207 -6.99 -20.44 -31.98
N VAL A 208 -8.20 -20.27 -32.53
CA VAL A 208 -8.57 -20.77 -33.86
C VAL A 208 -8.18 -19.78 -34.96
N THR A 209 -8.28 -18.48 -34.72
CA THR A 209 -8.19 -17.47 -35.81
C THR A 209 -6.82 -16.79 -35.98
N ASN A 210 -5.84 -17.00 -35.07
CA ASN A 210 -4.51 -16.33 -35.13
C ASN A 210 -4.57 -14.80 -35.42
N SER A 211 -5.64 -14.12 -34.97
CA SER A 211 -5.82 -12.68 -35.19
C SER A 211 -5.10 -11.86 -34.12
N ILE A 212 -4.20 -10.97 -34.55
CA ILE A 212 -3.50 -9.99 -33.70
C ILE A 212 -4.41 -8.76 -33.49
N ASP A 213 -5.61 -8.98 -32.96
CA ASP A 213 -6.46 -7.85 -32.56
C ASP A 213 -6.02 -7.31 -31.19
N ASN A 214 -6.00 -5.98 -31.08
CA ASN A 214 -5.54 -5.26 -29.89
C ASN A 214 -6.39 -5.65 -28.66
N ALA A 215 -5.81 -6.45 -27.76
CA ALA A 215 -6.50 -7.07 -26.61
C ALA A 215 -7.26 -6.07 -25.72
N ILE A 216 -6.80 -4.82 -25.70
CA ILE A 216 -7.40 -3.71 -24.93
C ILE A 216 -8.78 -3.34 -25.49
N GLU A 217 -8.94 -3.29 -26.81
CA GLU A 217 -10.20 -2.88 -27.45
C GLU A 217 -11.27 -3.97 -27.37
N LYS A 218 -10.85 -5.24 -27.46
CA LYS A 218 -11.73 -6.40 -27.28
C LYS A 218 -12.24 -6.51 -25.84
N SER A 219 -11.37 -6.27 -24.85
CA SER A 219 -11.75 -6.26 -23.44
C SER A 219 -12.77 -5.15 -23.12
N ARG A 220 -12.63 -3.97 -23.74
CA ARG A 220 -13.59 -2.86 -23.61
C ARG A 220 -14.97 -3.21 -24.17
N LYS A 221 -15.04 -3.89 -25.31
CA LYS A 221 -16.31 -4.33 -25.92
C LYS A 221 -17.04 -5.40 -25.10
N LEU A 222 -16.33 -6.17 -24.28
CA LEU A 222 -16.93 -7.18 -23.42
C LEU A 222 -17.67 -6.56 -22.22
N VAL A 223 -17.11 -5.49 -21.63
CA VAL A 223 -17.57 -4.90 -20.37
C VAL A 223 -18.66 -3.83 -20.57
N LEU A 224 -18.78 -3.26 -21.78
CA LEU A 224 -19.68 -2.13 -22.07
C LEU A 224 -21.00 -2.52 -22.77
N ARG A 225 -21.59 -3.67 -22.43
CA ARG A 225 -22.96 -3.99 -22.86
C ARG A 225 -23.99 -3.57 -21.83
#